data_AF-A0AAW9TK24-F1
#
_entry.id   AF-A0AAW9TK24-F1
#
_cell.length_a   1.000
_cell.length_b   1.000
_cell.length_c   1.000
_cell.angle_alpha   90.00
_cell.angle_beta   90.00
_cell.angle_gamma   90.00
#
_symmetry.space_group_name_H-M   'P 1'
#
loop_
_entity.id
_entity.type
_entity.pdbx_description
1 polymer ?
#
loop_
_entity_poly.entity_id
_entity_poly.type
_entity_poly.pdbx_seq_one_letter_code
_entity_poly.pdbx_strand_id
1 'polypeptide(L)'
;MRASRDKLQSLIAAEDEAEARRKKERGEEWERYLRREDERKVAQAIKDSQQQLAEIIESWGKAIIVERFFSDVERRMEGVDEALRQHLEGRLKLARQMMGSIDPLDFMANWRAPDDRYRSRYDQSPQPPSGGPKEKQ
;
A
#
# COMPACT_ATOMS: atom_id res chain seq x y z
N MET A 1 -52.12 -33.28 29.08
CA MET A 1 -51.37 -33.70 27.87
C MET A 1 -51.15 -32.54 26.88
N ARG A 2 -52.17 -31.80 26.40
CA ARG A 2 -51.97 -30.68 25.45
C ARG A 2 -51.14 -29.51 26.00
N ALA A 3 -51.48 -29.00 27.20
CA ALA A 3 -50.78 -27.87 27.81
C ALA A 3 -49.26 -28.07 28.00
N SER A 4 -48.81 -29.31 28.24
CA SER A 4 -47.38 -29.64 28.36
C SER A 4 -46.66 -29.62 27.01
N ARG A 5 -47.35 -29.97 25.92
CA ARG A 5 -46.83 -29.93 24.55
C ARG A 5 -46.72 -28.48 24.05
N ASP A 6 -47.72 -27.67 24.33
CA ASP A 6 -47.73 -26.24 23.96
C ASP A 6 -46.60 -25.48 24.69
N LYS A 7 -46.37 -25.81 25.98
CA LYS A 7 -45.26 -25.25 26.77
C LYS A 7 -43.88 -25.69 26.26
N LEU A 8 -43.75 -26.94 25.79
CA LEU A 8 -42.50 -27.41 25.19
C LEU A 8 -42.23 -26.69 23.86
N GLN A 9 -43.25 -26.51 23.02
CA GLN A 9 -43.12 -25.76 21.76
C GLN A 9 -42.75 -24.29 22.00
N SER A 10 -43.31 -23.63 23.02
CA SER A 10 -42.93 -22.25 23.33
C SER A 10 -41.48 -22.12 23.78
N LEU A 11 -40.95 -23.12 24.51
CA LEU A 11 -39.55 -23.11 24.96
C LEU A 11 -38.58 -23.34 23.80
N ILE A 12 -38.91 -24.23 22.86
CA ILE A 12 -38.13 -24.47 21.65
C ILE A 12 -38.08 -23.20 20.78
N ALA A 13 -39.24 -22.57 20.52
CA ALA A 13 -39.29 -21.34 19.76
C ALA A 13 -38.50 -20.19 20.41
N ALA A 14 -38.57 -20.07 21.74
CA ALA A 14 -37.81 -19.06 22.47
C ALA A 14 -36.28 -19.28 22.39
N GLU A 15 -35.83 -20.55 22.43
CA GLU A 15 -34.41 -20.90 22.26
C GLU A 15 -33.95 -20.65 20.83
N ASP A 16 -34.73 -21.04 19.82
CA ASP A 16 -34.42 -20.78 18.41
C ASP A 16 -34.28 -19.28 18.12
N GLU A 17 -35.19 -18.46 18.66
CA GLU A 17 -35.07 -17.00 18.54
C GLU A 17 -33.85 -16.45 19.29
N ALA A 18 -33.53 -17.00 20.46
CA ALA A 18 -32.34 -16.59 21.22
C ALA A 18 -31.05 -16.96 20.46
N GLU A 19 -30.99 -18.14 19.84
CA GLU A 19 -29.89 -18.55 18.96
C GLU A 19 -29.77 -17.64 17.73
N ALA A 20 -30.89 -17.31 17.10
CA ALA A 20 -30.92 -16.40 15.96
C ALA A 20 -30.39 -15.00 16.34
N ARG A 21 -30.80 -14.46 17.50
CA ARG A 21 -30.30 -13.20 18.03
C ARG A 21 -28.79 -13.25 18.27
N ARG A 22 -28.30 -14.26 18.99
CA ARG A 22 -26.86 -14.45 19.24
C ARG A 22 -26.04 -14.59 17.95
N LYS A 23 -26.58 -15.31 16.94
CA LYS A 23 -25.91 -15.47 15.64
C LYS A 23 -25.85 -14.15 14.87
N LYS A 24 -26.92 -13.35 14.92
CA LYS A 24 -26.98 -12.03 14.31
C LYS A 24 -25.98 -11.07 14.97
N GLU A 25 -25.97 -11.00 16.29
CA GLU A 25 -25.03 -10.15 17.05
C GLU A 25 -23.57 -10.51 16.76
N ARG A 26 -23.23 -11.80 16.78
CA ARG A 26 -21.88 -12.26 16.39
C ARG A 26 -21.54 -11.88 14.96
N GLY A 27 -22.50 -11.97 14.04
CA GLY A 27 -22.31 -11.54 12.64
C GLY A 27 -22.02 -10.05 12.53
N GLU A 28 -22.76 -9.20 13.25
CA GLU A 28 -22.56 -7.75 13.27
C GLU A 28 -21.25 -7.34 13.94
N GLU A 29 -20.84 -8.04 15.01
CA GLU A 29 -19.54 -7.82 15.64
C GLU A 29 -18.38 -8.23 14.73
N TRP A 30 -18.50 -9.37 14.05
CA TRP A 30 -17.52 -9.82 13.07
C TRP A 30 -17.40 -8.84 11.91
N GLU A 31 -18.51 -8.34 11.39
CA GLU A 31 -18.50 -7.33 10.31
C GLU A 31 -17.86 -6.01 10.76
N ARG A 32 -18.15 -5.57 11.99
CA ARG A 32 -17.51 -4.38 12.58
C ARG A 32 -16.01 -4.57 12.78
N TYR A 33 -15.58 -5.75 13.22
CA TYR A 33 -14.17 -6.09 13.35
C TYR A 33 -13.47 -6.05 12.00
N LEU A 34 -14.08 -6.69 11.01
CA LEU A 34 -13.60 -6.77 9.66
C LEU A 34 -13.43 -5.39 8.99
N ARG A 35 -14.36 -4.46 9.20
CA ARG A 35 -14.24 -3.08 8.71
C ARG A 35 -13.08 -2.33 9.36
N ARG A 36 -12.92 -2.45 10.69
CA ARG A 36 -11.78 -1.83 11.40
C ARG A 36 -10.43 -2.39 10.95
N GLU A 37 -10.36 -3.69 10.67
CA GLU A 37 -9.14 -4.32 10.13
C GLU A 37 -8.83 -3.83 8.72
N ASP A 38 -9.86 -3.63 7.89
CA ASP A 38 -9.69 -3.06 6.56
C ASP A 38 -9.17 -1.61 6.61
N GLU A 39 -9.77 -0.75 7.45
CA GLU A 39 -9.30 0.62 7.68
C GLU A 39 -7.83 0.66 8.14
N ARG A 40 -7.43 -0.27 9.02
CA ARG A 40 -6.04 -0.42 9.45
C ARG A 40 -5.11 -0.78 8.30
N LYS A 41 -5.52 -1.70 7.43
CA LYS A 41 -4.73 -2.12 6.27
C LYS A 41 -4.60 -1.00 5.23
N VAL A 42 -5.66 -0.22 5.00
CA VAL A 42 -5.60 0.98 4.15
C VAL A 42 -4.61 1.98 4.73
N ALA A 43 -4.73 2.33 6.01
CA ALA A 43 -3.82 3.26 6.67
C ALA A 43 -2.36 2.78 6.61
N GLN A 44 -2.12 1.48 6.81
CA GLN A 44 -0.80 0.88 6.72
C GLN A 44 -0.23 0.94 5.30
N ALA A 45 -1.04 0.64 4.28
CA ALA A 45 -0.62 0.70 2.88
C ALA A 45 -0.23 2.13 2.46
N ILE A 46 -0.99 3.13 2.90
CA ILE A 46 -0.66 4.55 2.68
C ILE A 46 0.68 4.88 3.35
N LYS A 47 0.82 4.55 4.64
CA LYS A 47 2.04 4.81 5.41
C LYS A 47 3.27 4.17 4.75
N ASP A 48 3.18 2.90 4.39
CA ASP A 48 4.30 2.16 3.78
C ASP A 48 4.66 2.72 2.40
N SER A 49 3.66 3.11 1.61
CA SER A 49 3.89 3.75 0.31
C SER A 49 4.57 5.12 0.45
N GLN A 50 4.16 5.92 1.44
CA GLN A 50 4.77 7.22 1.73
C GLN A 50 6.21 7.06 2.22
N GLN A 51 6.44 6.08 3.10
CA GLN A 51 7.77 5.76 3.60
C GLN A 51 8.71 5.34 2.46
N GLN A 52 8.26 4.42 1.59
CA GLN A 52 9.06 4.00 0.43
C GLN A 52 9.38 5.19 -0.50
N LEU A 53 8.41 6.07 -0.74
CA LEU A 53 8.62 7.25 -1.58
C LEU A 53 9.65 8.21 -0.95
N ALA A 54 9.60 8.42 0.37
CA ALA A 54 10.58 9.24 1.07
C ALA A 54 12.00 8.65 0.96
N GLU A 55 12.15 7.34 1.11
CA GLU A 55 13.42 6.63 0.96
C GLU A 55 13.98 6.73 -0.47
N ILE A 56 13.10 6.66 -1.48
CA ILE A 56 13.46 6.88 -2.89
C ILE A 56 13.99 8.30 -3.08
N ILE A 57 13.27 9.32 -2.59
CA ILE A 57 13.66 10.73 -2.71
C ILE A 57 14.99 10.99 -2.00
N GLU A 58 15.20 10.42 -0.82
CA GLU A 58 16.45 10.56 -0.07
C GLU A 58 17.64 9.93 -0.83
N SER A 59 17.45 8.70 -1.34
CA SER A 59 18.46 7.99 -2.12
C SER A 59 18.82 8.76 -3.39
N TRP A 60 17.81 9.31 -4.08
CA TRP A 60 18.01 10.17 -5.23
C TRP A 60 18.75 11.47 -4.89
N GLY A 61 18.41 12.11 -3.77
CA GLY A 61 19.11 13.31 -3.30
C GLY A 61 20.61 13.07 -3.10
N LYS A 62 20.99 11.91 -2.54
CA LYS A 62 22.39 11.49 -2.39
C LYS A 62 23.05 11.27 -3.75
N ALA A 63 22.34 10.65 -4.69
CA ALA A 63 22.82 10.43 -6.06
C ALA A 63 23.17 11.74 -6.78
N ILE A 64 22.27 12.73 -6.71
CA ILE A 64 22.49 14.05 -7.32
C ILE A 64 23.71 14.76 -6.72
N ILE A 65 23.91 14.65 -5.41
CA ILE A 65 25.09 15.23 -4.74
C ILE A 65 26.37 14.57 -5.27
N VAL A 66 26.38 13.25 -5.44
CA VAL A 66 27.52 12.50 -5.99
C VAL A 66 27.78 12.88 -7.45
N GLU A 67 26.75 12.92 -8.29
CA GLU A 67 26.89 13.31 -9.71
C GLU A 67 27.38 14.76 -9.85
N ARG A 68 26.91 15.66 -9.01
CA ARG A 68 27.40 17.04 -8.97
C ARG A 68 28.87 17.10 -8.57
N PHE A 69 29.28 16.30 -7.58
CA PHE A 69 30.68 16.20 -7.20
C PHE A 69 31.55 15.69 -8.35
N PHE A 70 31.12 14.64 -9.05
CA PHE A 70 31.86 14.12 -10.21
C PHE A 70 31.95 15.13 -11.35
N SER A 71 30.85 15.82 -11.66
CA SER A 71 30.83 16.89 -12.67
C SER A 71 31.76 18.06 -12.29
N ASP A 72 31.83 18.40 -11.01
CA ASP A 72 32.74 19.44 -10.50
C ASP A 72 34.21 19.02 -10.60
N VAL A 73 34.52 17.73 -10.38
CA VAL A 73 35.87 17.18 -10.59
C VAL A 73 36.25 17.25 -12.07
N GLU A 74 35.38 16.81 -12.97
CA GLU A 74 35.58 16.87 -14.43
C GLU A 74 35.91 18.29 -14.89
N ARG A 75 35.08 19.26 -14.50
CA ARG A 75 35.30 20.67 -14.84
C ARG A 75 36.66 21.20 -14.33
N ARG A 76 37.12 20.77 -13.15
CA ARG A 76 38.40 21.21 -12.59
C ARG A 76 39.60 20.53 -13.27
N MET A 77 39.42 19.34 -13.83
CA MET A 77 40.47 18.62 -14.57
C MET A 77 40.84 19.30 -15.90
N GLU A 78 40.00 20.18 -16.43
CA GLU A 78 40.33 20.99 -17.62
C GLU A 78 41.55 21.90 -17.38
N GLY A 79 41.79 22.33 -16.14
CA GLY A 79 42.87 23.26 -15.78
C GLY A 79 44.18 22.62 -15.29
N VAL A 80 44.27 21.30 -15.20
CA VAL A 80 45.49 20.59 -14.73
C VAL A 80 46.32 20.05 -15.89
N ASP A 81 47.56 19.64 -15.60
CA ASP A 81 48.45 19.00 -16.56
C ASP A 81 47.93 17.64 -17.03
N GLU A 82 48.33 17.23 -18.23
CA GLU A 82 47.79 16.05 -18.89
C GLU A 82 48.03 14.75 -18.12
N ALA A 83 49.20 14.60 -17.47
CA ALA A 83 49.51 13.40 -16.70
C ALA A 83 48.61 13.27 -15.46
N LEU A 84 48.37 14.38 -14.75
CA LEU A 84 47.45 14.40 -13.62
C LEU A 84 46.00 14.21 -14.06
N ARG A 85 45.59 14.82 -15.18
CA ARG A 85 44.25 14.63 -15.78
C ARG A 85 43.95 13.16 -16.04
N GLN A 86 44.83 12.46 -16.75
CA GLN A 86 44.63 11.03 -17.08
C GLN A 86 44.55 10.16 -15.82
N HIS A 87 45.35 10.46 -14.79
CA HIS A 87 45.27 9.75 -13.52
C HIS A 87 43.91 9.96 -12.84
N LEU A 88 43.44 11.20 -12.78
CA LEU A 88 42.17 11.55 -12.14
C LEU A 88 40.95 11.04 -12.92
N GLU A 89 40.98 11.02 -14.25
CA GLU A 89 39.96 10.38 -15.08
C GLU A 89 39.82 8.88 -14.80
N GLY A 90 40.94 8.18 -14.67
CA GLY A 90 40.95 6.76 -14.30
C GLY A 90 40.31 6.53 -12.93
N ARG A 91 40.61 7.39 -11.95
CA ARG A 91 40.01 7.36 -10.61
C ARG A 91 38.51 7.63 -10.65
N LEU A 92 38.08 8.60 -11.45
CA LEU A 92 36.68 8.98 -11.58
C LEU A 92 35.85 7.86 -12.23
N LYS A 93 36.38 7.23 -13.28
CA LYS A 93 35.75 6.08 -13.93
C LYS A 93 35.53 4.92 -12.95
N LEU A 94 36.52 4.64 -12.11
CA LEU A 94 36.45 3.60 -11.08
C LEU A 94 35.36 3.93 -10.04
N ALA A 95 35.31 5.19 -9.57
CA ALA A 95 34.28 5.63 -8.65
C ALA A 95 32.87 5.51 -9.23
N ARG A 96 32.66 5.91 -10.50
CA ARG A 96 31.37 5.74 -11.20
C ARG A 96 30.96 4.28 -11.32
N GLN A 97 31.90 3.39 -11.65
CA GLN A 97 31.63 1.94 -11.71
C GLN A 97 31.25 1.36 -10.34
N MET A 98 31.89 1.80 -9.25
CA MET A 98 31.57 1.35 -7.89
C MET A 98 30.19 1.80 -7.42
N MET A 99 29.74 2.98 -7.87
CA MET A 99 28.43 3.53 -7.49
C MET A 99 27.25 2.83 -8.21
N GLY A 100 27.49 2.17 -9.35
CA GLY A 100 26.45 1.50 -10.14
C GLY A 100 25.52 2.48 -10.87
N SER A 101 24.43 1.96 -11.44
CA SER A 101 23.36 2.79 -12.02
C SER A 101 22.58 3.45 -10.89
N ILE A 102 22.40 4.77 -10.98
CA ILE A 102 21.54 5.53 -10.07
C ILE A 102 20.46 6.25 -10.88
N ASP A 103 19.80 5.51 -11.77
CA ASP A 103 18.75 6.06 -12.62
C ASP A 103 17.47 6.34 -11.79
N PRO A 104 16.97 7.59 -11.75
CA PRO A 104 15.71 7.93 -11.07
C PRO A 104 14.52 7.14 -11.60
N LEU A 105 14.54 6.71 -12.86
CA LEU A 105 13.49 5.89 -13.46
C LEU A 105 13.46 4.48 -12.86
N ASP A 106 14.61 3.90 -12.51
CA ASP A 106 14.68 2.61 -11.82
C ASP A 106 14.03 2.71 -10.43
N PHE A 107 14.23 3.81 -9.71
CA PHE A 107 13.58 4.02 -8.42
C PHE A 107 12.06 4.17 -8.54
N MET A 108 11.60 4.94 -9.53
CA MET A 108 10.16 5.12 -9.76
C MET A 108 9.47 3.83 -10.21
N ALA A 109 10.13 3.02 -11.04
CA ALA A 109 9.63 1.71 -11.46
C ALA A 109 9.48 0.73 -10.28
N ASN A 110 10.27 0.89 -9.23
CA ASN A 110 10.21 0.05 -8.02
C ASN A 110 9.27 0.57 -6.92
N TRP A 111 8.74 1.79 -7.07
CA TRP A 111 7.76 2.34 -6.13
C TRP A 111 6.40 1.65 -6.29
N ARG A 112 5.80 1.26 -5.16
CA ARG A 112 4.47 0.64 -5.15
C ARG A 112 3.45 1.59 -4.53
N ALA A 113 2.47 1.99 -5.32
CA ALA A 113 1.39 2.86 -4.87
C ALA A 113 0.57 2.18 -3.76
N PRO A 114 -0.16 2.94 -2.93
CA PRO A 114 -0.99 2.36 -1.86
C PRO A 114 -1.98 1.32 -2.40
N ASP A 115 -2.59 1.61 -3.55
CA ASP A 115 -3.58 0.73 -4.19
C ASP A 115 -2.99 -0.55 -4.78
N ASP A 116 -1.67 -0.60 -5.02
CA ASP A 116 -0.96 -1.82 -5.42
C ASP A 116 -0.63 -2.70 -4.20
N ARG A 117 -0.66 -2.11 -3.00
CA ARG A 117 -0.37 -2.77 -1.72
C ARG A 117 -1.65 -3.30 -1.09
N TYR A 118 -2.69 -2.48 -1.01
CA TYR A 118 -3.97 -2.88 -0.46
C TYR A 118 -5.10 -2.04 -1.04
N ARG A 119 -6.12 -2.71 -1.60
CA ARG A 119 -7.39 -2.08 -1.96
C ARG A 119 -8.46 -2.50 -0.96
N SER A 120 -9.12 -1.52 -0.36
CA SER A 120 -10.25 -1.79 0.52
C SER A 120 -11.33 -2.56 -0.23
N ARG A 121 -11.86 -3.60 0.41
CA ARG A 121 -13.04 -4.30 -0.08
C ARG A 121 -14.34 -3.55 0.22
N TYR A 122 -14.26 -2.49 1.04
CA TYR A 122 -15.39 -1.67 1.44
C TYR A 122 -15.49 -0.36 0.66
N ASP A 123 -14.41 0.08 0.00
CA ASP A 123 -14.43 1.22 -0.94
C ASP A 123 -15.11 0.86 -2.27
N GLN A 124 -15.09 -0.41 -2.67
CA GLN A 124 -15.97 -0.92 -3.73
C GLN A 124 -17.38 -1.09 -3.16
N SER A 125 -18.10 0.02 -2.94
CA SER A 125 -19.54 -0.07 -2.74
C SER A 125 -20.14 -0.80 -3.96
N PRO A 126 -20.95 -1.85 -3.76
CA PRO A 126 -21.69 -2.44 -4.88
C PRO A 126 -22.55 -1.32 -5.45
N GLN A 127 -22.39 -1.02 -6.73
CA GLN A 127 -23.41 -0.22 -7.41
C GLN A 127 -24.77 -0.90 -7.14
N PRO A 128 -25.78 -0.18 -6.61
CA PRO A 128 -27.12 -0.74 -6.56
C PRO A 128 -27.49 -1.12 -8.00
N PRO A 129 -28.10 -2.31 -8.24
CA PRO A 129 -28.47 -2.71 -9.59
C PRO A 129 -29.34 -1.60 -10.18
N SER A 130 -28.92 -1.05 -11.32
CA SER A 130 -29.72 -0.14 -12.13
C SER A 130 -30.90 -0.90 -12.73
N GLY A 131 -31.87 -1.20 -11.89
CA GLY A 131 -33.11 -1.88 -12.22
C GLY A 131 -34.25 -1.19 -11.50
N GLY A 132 -34.63 0.00 -11.99
CA GLY A 132 -35.89 0.62 -11.60
C GLY A 132 -37.07 -0.31 -11.91
N PRO A 133 -38.20 -0.19 -11.18
CA PRO A 133 -39.33 -1.10 -11.35
C PRO A 133 -39.88 -0.98 -12.77
N LYS A 134 -40.00 -2.11 -13.48
CA LYS A 134 -40.84 -2.17 -14.67
C LYS A 134 -42.28 -1.94 -14.23
N GLU A 135 -42.78 -0.76 -14.58
CA GLU A 135 -44.19 -0.42 -14.55
C GLU A 135 -44.97 -1.49 -15.34
N LYS A 136 -45.87 -2.19 -14.65
CA LYS A 136 -46.74 -3.18 -15.25
C LYS A 136 -47.84 -2.45 -16.01
N GLN A 137 -48.07 -2.90 -17.26
CA GLN A 137 -49.28 -2.65 -18.04
C GLN A 137 -50.55 -2.97 -17.27
#